data_AF-A0A920LGF5-F1
#
_entry.id   AF-A0A920LGF5-F1
#
_cell.length_a   1.000
_cell.length_b   1.000
_cell.length_c   1.000
_cell.angle_alpha   90.00
_cell.angle_beta   90.00
_cell.angle_gamma   90.00
#
_symmetry.space_group_name_H-M   'P 1'
#
loop_
_entity.id
_entity.type
_entity.pdbx_description
1 polymer ?
#
loop_
_entity_poly.entity_id
_entity_poly.type
_entity_poly.pdbx_seq_one_letter_code
_entity_poly.pdbx_strand_id
1 'polypeptide(L)' 'MRKLIFIFVLSANILSAQEILKIDNSISSISYSGTHFLHNWDATNENISGLIELNDNKI' A
#
# COMPACT_ATOMS: atom_id res chain seq x y z
N MET A 1 38.30 -6.88 2.88
CA MET A 1 37.21 -7.52 3.65
C MET A 1 36.35 -6.53 4.43
N ARG A 2 36.89 -5.74 5.37
CA ARG A 2 36.07 -4.86 6.26
C ARG A 2 35.17 -3.85 5.53
N LYS A 3 35.63 -3.25 4.43
CA LYS A 3 34.85 -2.29 3.62
C LYS A 3 33.66 -2.93 2.90
N LEU A 4 33.82 -4.18 2.45
CA LEU A 4 32.76 -4.93 1.76
C LEU A 4 31.63 -5.29 2.71
N ILE A 5 31.96 -5.66 3.95
CA ILE A 5 30.98 -5.91 5.01
C ILE A 5 30.16 -4.65 5.29
N PHE A 6 30.81 -3.49 5.33
CA PHE A 6 30.13 -2.21 5.56
C PHE A 6 29.15 -1.87 4.43
N ILE A 7 29.55 -2.09 3.17
CA ILE A 7 28.67 -1.91 2.00
C ILE A 7 27.48 -2.87 2.05
N PHE A 8 27.72 -4.12 2.45
CA PHE A 8 26.67 -5.13 2.56
C PHE A 8 25.64 -4.80 3.65
N VAL A 9 26.10 -4.30 4.80
CA VAL A 9 25.22 -3.83 5.88
C VAL A 9 24.43 -2.60 5.43
N LEU A 10 25.06 -1.65 4.74
CA LEU A 10 24.35 -0.46 4.24
C LEU A 10 23.27 -0.83 3.22
N SER A 11 23.57 -1.75 2.28
CA SER A 11 22.60 -2.16 1.27
C SER A 11 21.40 -2.89 1.88
N ALA A 12 21.61 -3.73 2.89
CA ALA A 12 20.52 -4.45 3.55
C ALA A 12 19.49 -3.51 4.20
N ASN A 13 19.94 -2.39 4.75
CA ASN A 13 19.06 -1.39 5.38
C ASN A 13 18.25 -0.57 4.36
N ILE A 14 18.78 -0.33 3.17
CA ILE A 14 18.07 0.40 2.10
C ILE A 14 16.96 -0.47 1.51
N LEU A 15 17.21 -1.77 1.33
CA LEU A 15 16.20 -2.72 0.84
C LEU A 15 15.05 -2.95 1.84
N SER A 16 15.31 -2.85 3.15
CA SER A 16 14.28 -2.97 4.18
C SER A 16 13.43 -1.71 4.37
N ALA A 17 13.84 -0.57 3.81
CA ALA A 17 13.14 0.70 3.95
C ALA A 17 12.00 0.88 2.92
N GLN A 18 11.75 -0.11 2.05
CA GLN A 18 10.61 -0.06 1.13
C GLN A 18 9.34 -0.46 1.89
N GLU A 19 8.53 0.54 2.26
CA GLU A 19 7.26 0.36 2.96
C GLU A 19 6.14 -0.06 1.99
N ILE A 20 6.09 -1.34 1.67
CA ILE A 20 4.95 -1.95 0.97
C ILE A 20 4.01 -2.57 2.02
N LEU A 21 2.83 -1.97 2.19
CA LEU A 21 1.77 -2.48 3.04
C LEU A 21 0.84 -3.41 2.27
N LYS A 22 0.44 -4.53 2.86
CA LYS A 22 -0.56 -5.42 2.27
C LYS A 22 -1.95 -5.08 2.81
N ILE A 23 -2.95 -5.06 1.93
CA ILE A 23 -4.35 -4.88 2.33
C ILE A 23 -4.79 -6.08 3.19
N ASP A 24 -5.32 -5.79 4.37
CA ASP A 24 -6.00 -6.76 5.22
C ASP A 24 -7.50 -6.81 4.84
N ASN A 25 -7.88 -7.85 4.11
CA ASN A 25 -9.24 -8.06 3.62
C ASN A 25 -10.27 -8.30 4.75
N SER A 26 -9.84 -8.55 5.99
CA SER A 26 -10.76 -8.71 7.12
C SER A 26 -11.29 -7.38 7.67
N ILE A 27 -10.61 -6.27 7.36
CA ILE A 27 -10.91 -4.94 7.90
C ILE A 27 -10.98 -3.84 6.84
N SER A 28 -10.73 -4.17 5.57
CA SER A 28 -10.66 -3.20 4.47
C SER A 28 -11.82 -3.38 3.50
N SER A 29 -12.35 -2.28 2.98
CA SER A 29 -13.43 -2.28 1.98
C SER A 29 -13.33 -1.06 1.06
N ILE A 30 -13.88 -1.17 -0.16
CA ILE A 30 -14.06 -0.02 -1.06
C ILE A 30 -15.55 0.27 -1.16
N SER A 31 -15.99 1.42 -0.66
CA SER A 31 -17.36 1.92 -0.82
C SER A 31 -17.40 2.97 -1.92
N TYR A 32 -18.43 2.92 -2.75
CA TYR A 32 -18.65 3.85 -3.85
C TYR A 32 -20.12 4.18 -3.99
N SER A 33 -20.36 5.42 -4.39
CA SER A 33 -21.69 5.93 -4.65
C SER A 33 -21.74 6.64 -6.00
N GLY A 34 -22.92 6.69 -6.59
CA GLY A 34 -23.15 7.37 -7.85
C GLY A 34 -24.56 7.93 -7.92
N THR A 35 -24.66 9.10 -8.53
CA THR A 35 -25.93 9.77 -8.79
C THR A 35 -26.12 9.88 -10.29
N HIS A 36 -27.25 9.39 -10.77
CA HIS A 36 -27.78 9.63 -12.10
C HIS A 36 -29.14 10.32 -11.96
N PHE A 37 -29.60 10.99 -13.01
CA PHE A 37 -30.80 11.84 -13.06
C PHE A 37 -32.03 11.33 -12.28
N LEU A 38 -32.28 10.01 -12.22
CA LEU A 38 -33.43 9.42 -11.52
C LEU A 38 -33.06 8.47 -10.37
N HIS A 39 -31.77 8.19 -10.15
CA HIS A 39 -31.34 7.14 -9.25
C HIS A 39 -30.02 7.48 -8.58
N ASN A 40 -29.95 7.18 -7.28
CA ASN A 40 -28.70 7.05 -6.57
C ASN A 40 -28.41 5.57 -6.37
N TRP A 41 -27.14 5.21 -6.40
CA TRP A 41 -26.68 3.90 -5.97
C TRP A 41 -25.52 4.04 -5.01
N ASP A 42 -25.49 3.13 -4.04
CA ASP A 42 -24.42 2.94 -3.09
C ASP A 42 -24.06 1.45 -3.11
N ALA A 43 -22.77 1.15 -3.08
CA ALA A 43 -22.29 -0.22 -2.99
C ALA A 43 -20.94 -0.29 -2.28
N THR A 44 -20.68 -1.44 -1.68
CA THR A 44 -19.44 -1.72 -0.94
C THR A 44 -18.87 -3.05 -1.42
N ASN A 45 -17.57 -3.05 -1.73
CA ASN A 45 -16.81 -4.24 -2.03
C ASN A 45 -15.91 -4.58 -0.82
N GLU A 46 -16.25 -5.69 -0.15
CA GLU A 46 -15.52 -6.25 1.00
C GLU A 46 -14.53 -7.36 0.61
N ASN A 47 -14.43 -7.69 -0.69
CA ASN A 47 -13.51 -8.70 -1.19
C ASN A 47 -12.41 -8.02 -2.01
N ILE A 48 -11.46 -7.42 -1.31
CA ILE A 48 -10.38 -6.65 -1.91
C ILE A 48 -9.02 -7.21 -1.49
N SER A 49 -8.06 -7.14 -2.41
CA SER A 49 -6.68 -7.54 -2.16
C SER A 49 -5.74 -6.61 -2.91
N GLY A 50 -4.62 -6.25 -2.31
CA GLY A 50 -3.66 -5.37 -2.94
C GLY A 50 -2.46 -5.07 -2.07
N LEU A 51 -1.54 -4.33 -2.66
CA LEU A 51 -0.36 -3.77 -2.02
C LEU A 51 -0.43 -2.25 -2.12
N ILE A 52 -0.05 -1.55 -1.06
CA ILE A 52 0.03 -0.10 -0.97
C ILE A 52 1.51 0.22 -0.81
N GLU A 53 2.07 0.92 -1.79
CA GLU A 53 3.42 1.47 -1.69
C GLU A 53 3.34 2.88 -1.11
N LEU A 54 3.94 3.08 0.06
CA LEU A 54 4.08 4.41 0.64
C LEU A 54 5.29 5.09 0.01
N ASN A 55 5.04 6.15 -0.75
CA ASN A 55 6.10 7.01 -1.27
C ASN A 55 6.30 8.19 -0.29
N ASP A 56 7.28 8.06 0.59
CA ASP A 56 7.67 9.10 1.57
C ASP A 56 8.23 10.38 0.92
N ASN A 57 8.40 10.40 -0.41
CA ASN A 57 8.91 11.55 -1.18
C ASN A 57 7.88 12.68 -1.40
N LYS A 58 6.87 12.80 -0.53
CA LYS A 58 5.97 13.96 -0.46
C LYS A 58 5.97 14.55 0.94
N ILE A 59 7.03 15.30 1.26
CA ILE A 59 7.01 16.38 2.25
C ILE A 59 7.47 17.65 1.54
#